data_AF-A0A9D5ZPR4-F1
#
_entry.id   AF-A0A9D5ZPR4-F1
#
_cell.length_a   1.000
_cell.length_b   1.000
_cell.length_c   1.000
_cell.angle_alpha   90.00
_cell.angle_beta   90.00
_cell.angle_gamma   90.00
#
_symmetry.space_group_name_H-M   'P 1'
#
loop_
_entity.id
_entity.type
_entity.pdbx_description
1 polymer ?
#
loop_
_entity_poly.entity_id
_entity_poly.type
_entity_poly.pdbx_seq_one_letter_code
_entity_poly.pdbx_strand_id
1 'polypeptide(L)'
;MEVFIKGKGNIIKLLDSDYIGEGGEAKVYGKDGIAYKIYHDIQKLIPEAKIKELSLLDNSCIIKPENVLINKNKSYIGFTMRLLPENFVYLPKIFINDFRKRIGFTDQDALSLVEAMKELLIFIHEKNCLVIDGNEFNYLLNDKKLTEPYIIDVNSFQTPSFPATAIMPSIRDWRNIGFSELTDWFSFGIIACQIFIGIHPYKGKHPDYKNDQDILKKRMMDSISIFNPKVSLPKVVRDFNCIPDNYRDWFIQIFEHGDRTPPPTKAGLPTGPSAVIISLKIGTNYFDIKELMKYDDEILYHKSEMGKTVTKTKKKIFINNHEASLEDVLNTEVLFTSQSLYPVFVNIKENSAQIWSPNKEIKYSKIECSEKMICNNTLYLRNQGMLLEIIIKEIGLSLIASVKQVWSIMPKSSKMFAGLIYSDVLGEPFLGIPIPSVDGKSGFANIKIPEIKSFKVVEGKNDNRICVLILYKDDLYYRAIIKFNKDYSEYKIRISHDIGYSPVNFVTLDNGISVLINERNQVEIFSNDFQNDKSNVVQDPDIDESMKLCKEGIKTLFYRADSLYSINIKRS
;
A
#
# COMPACT_ATOMS: atom_id res chain seq x y z
N MET A 1 28.28 5.48 -10.60
CA MET A 1 28.38 6.93 -10.94
C MET A 1 29.23 7.65 -9.89
N GLU A 2 30.06 8.61 -10.30
CA GLU A 2 30.87 9.43 -9.37
C GLU A 2 30.30 10.84 -9.27
N VAL A 3 30.06 11.31 -8.05
CA VAL A 3 29.55 12.66 -7.74
C VAL A 3 30.36 13.28 -6.61
N PHE A 4 30.30 14.60 -6.50
CA PHE A 4 30.98 15.36 -5.44
C PHE A 4 29.97 16.26 -4.75
N ILE A 5 30.11 16.41 -3.43
CA ILE A 5 29.38 17.45 -2.70
C ILE A 5 30.19 18.75 -2.83
N LYS A 6 29.56 19.80 -3.35
CA LYS A 6 30.19 21.11 -3.55
C LYS A 6 30.85 21.58 -2.24
N GLY A 7 32.14 21.88 -2.30
CA GLY A 7 32.91 22.36 -1.13
C GLY A 7 33.48 21.28 -0.19
N LYS A 8 33.15 19.98 -0.35
CA LYS A 8 33.62 18.91 0.55
C LYS A 8 34.74 18.02 -0.02
N GLY A 9 35.14 18.20 -1.28
CA GLY A 9 36.32 17.57 -1.91
C GLY A 9 36.28 16.05 -2.15
N ASN A 10 35.49 15.30 -1.39
CA ASN A 10 35.44 13.84 -1.46
C ASN A 10 34.62 13.32 -2.65
N ILE A 11 35.16 12.30 -3.34
CA ILE A 11 34.44 11.55 -4.37
C ILE A 11 33.45 10.60 -3.71
N ILE A 12 32.19 10.70 -4.08
CA ILE A 12 31.15 9.73 -3.71
C ILE A 12 30.88 8.83 -4.91
N LYS A 13 31.15 7.53 -4.73
CA LYS A 13 30.78 6.48 -5.69
C LYS A 13 29.39 5.94 -5.36
N LEU A 14 28.41 6.22 -6.21
CA LEU A 14 27.06 5.66 -6.17
C LEU A 14 27.01 4.41 -7.05
N LEU A 15 26.63 3.29 -6.45
CA LEU A 15 26.47 1.99 -7.10
C LEU A 15 25.00 1.75 -7.49
N ASP A 16 24.74 0.76 -8.33
CA ASP A 16 23.36 0.38 -8.67
C ASP A 16 22.61 -0.13 -7.43
N SER A 17 23.30 -0.78 -6.48
CA SER A 17 22.74 -1.16 -5.18
C SER A 17 22.29 0.02 -4.31
N ASP A 18 22.78 1.22 -4.61
CA ASP A 18 22.38 2.44 -3.91
C ASP A 18 21.10 3.05 -4.50
N TYR A 19 20.63 2.61 -5.68
CA TYR A 19 19.44 3.13 -6.33
C TYR A 19 18.16 2.86 -5.51
N ILE A 20 17.39 3.92 -5.27
CA ILE A 20 16.11 3.84 -4.55
C ILE A 20 14.93 3.88 -5.53
N GLY A 21 15.00 4.74 -6.53
CA GLY A 21 13.93 4.95 -7.49
C GLY A 21 14.19 6.17 -8.38
N GLU A 22 13.35 6.36 -9.38
CA GLU A 22 13.36 7.52 -10.25
C GLU A 22 11.94 8.08 -10.44
N GLY A 23 11.85 9.39 -10.62
CA GLY A 23 10.63 10.07 -11.06
C GLY A 23 10.84 10.70 -12.44
N GLY A 24 9.88 11.50 -12.90
CA GLY A 24 9.99 12.16 -14.21
C GLY A 24 11.17 13.14 -14.35
N GLU A 25 11.78 13.57 -13.24
CA GLU A 25 12.81 14.63 -13.24
C GLU A 25 14.19 14.19 -12.75
N ALA A 26 14.25 13.16 -11.91
CA ALA A 26 15.49 12.78 -11.24
C ALA A 26 15.50 11.32 -10.78
N LYS A 27 16.72 10.77 -10.70
CA LYS A 27 17.05 9.52 -9.99
C LYS A 27 17.41 9.83 -8.55
N VAL A 28 17.06 8.93 -7.64
CA VAL A 28 17.46 9.01 -6.23
C VAL A 28 18.28 7.79 -5.85
N TYR A 29 19.45 8.05 -5.27
CA TYR A 29 20.33 7.04 -4.68
C TYR A 29 20.44 7.27 -3.18
N GLY A 30 20.55 6.23 -2.36
CA GLY A 30 20.78 6.33 -0.93
C GLY A 30 22.08 5.66 -0.53
N LYS A 31 22.92 6.33 0.25
CA LYS A 31 24.19 5.79 0.76
C LYS A 31 24.60 6.50 2.06
N ASP A 32 25.00 5.71 3.06
CA ASP A 32 25.54 6.21 4.33
C ASP A 32 24.66 7.27 5.03
N GLY A 33 23.33 7.04 5.06
CA GLY A 33 22.36 7.97 5.66
C GLY A 33 22.03 9.21 4.82
N ILE A 34 22.56 9.32 3.60
CA ILE A 34 22.36 10.44 2.69
C ILE A 34 21.65 9.96 1.42
N ALA A 35 20.63 10.69 0.99
CA ALA A 35 19.98 10.53 -0.30
C ALA A 35 20.55 11.55 -1.30
N TYR A 36 20.80 11.11 -2.53
CA TYR A 36 21.40 11.85 -3.63
C TYR A 36 20.37 11.91 -4.76
N LYS A 37 19.72 13.07 -4.94
CA LYS A 37 18.77 13.31 -6.03
C LYS A 37 19.53 13.93 -7.19
N ILE A 38 19.55 13.23 -8.32
CA ILE A 38 20.34 13.57 -9.52
C ILE A 38 19.38 13.74 -10.69
N TYR A 39 19.35 14.95 -11.26
CA TYR A 39 18.40 15.31 -12.30
C TYR A 39 18.76 14.68 -13.65
N HIS A 40 17.75 14.25 -14.42
CA HIS A 40 17.94 13.84 -15.80
C HIS A 40 18.21 15.05 -16.71
N ASP A 41 17.53 16.16 -16.42
CA ASP A 41 17.66 17.44 -17.11
C ASP A 41 18.08 18.53 -16.11
N ILE A 42 19.26 19.10 -16.33
CA ILE A 42 19.86 20.12 -15.47
C ILE A 42 19.04 21.42 -15.51
N GLN A 43 18.24 21.66 -16.55
CA GLN A 43 17.37 22.85 -16.61
C GLN A 43 16.26 22.83 -15.55
N LYS A 44 15.92 21.65 -15.04
CA LYS A 44 14.95 21.48 -13.95
C LYS A 44 15.58 21.59 -12.55
N LEU A 45 16.90 21.72 -12.46
CA LEU A 45 17.59 21.85 -11.19
C LEU A 45 17.17 23.14 -10.48
N ILE A 46 16.78 23.02 -9.21
CA ILE A 46 16.55 24.20 -8.38
C ILE A 46 17.86 24.98 -8.16
N PRO A 47 17.83 26.32 -8.15
CA PRO A 47 19.02 27.13 -7.89
C PRO A 47 19.46 27.01 -6.43
N GLU A 48 20.76 27.22 -6.19
CA GLU A 48 21.36 27.17 -4.84
C GLU A 48 20.72 28.17 -3.87
N ALA A 49 20.25 29.31 -4.37
CA ALA A 49 19.48 30.28 -3.59
C ALA A 49 18.18 29.67 -3.04
N LYS A 50 17.47 28.82 -3.80
CA LYS A 50 16.27 28.12 -3.32
C LYS A 50 16.62 27.11 -2.23
N ILE A 51 17.74 26.38 -2.36
CA ILE A 51 18.23 25.47 -1.31
C ILE A 51 18.49 26.23 -0.01
N LYS A 52 19.06 27.44 -0.10
CA LYS A 52 19.29 28.30 1.06
C LYS A 52 17.99 28.77 1.72
N GLU A 53 16.97 29.13 0.96
CA GLU A 53 15.64 29.48 1.51
C GLU A 53 14.99 28.26 2.19
N LEU A 54 15.01 27.10 1.54
CA LEU A 54 14.48 25.86 2.11
C LEU A 54 15.24 25.41 3.36
N SER A 55 16.50 25.80 3.54
CA SER A 55 17.27 25.48 4.74
C SER A 55 16.68 26.06 6.03
N LEU A 56 15.80 27.06 5.95
CA LEU A 56 15.06 27.63 7.08
C LEU A 56 14.01 26.66 7.66
N LEU A 57 13.62 25.63 6.91
CA LEU A 57 12.68 24.60 7.34
C LEU A 57 13.40 23.57 8.22
N ASP A 58 13.81 23.94 9.44
CA ASP A 58 14.68 23.15 10.35
C ASP A 58 13.98 22.05 11.16
N ASN A 59 12.68 21.84 10.95
CA ASN A 59 11.96 20.72 11.54
C ASN A 59 12.50 19.37 11.02
N SER A 60 12.81 18.45 11.93
CA SER A 60 13.36 17.14 11.62
C SER A 60 12.42 16.24 10.81
N CYS A 61 11.13 16.57 10.69
CA CYS A 61 10.17 15.85 9.85
C CYS A 61 10.17 16.33 8.38
N ILE A 62 10.94 17.38 8.04
CA ILE A 62 11.02 17.94 6.69
C ILE A 62 12.30 17.46 6.00
N ILE A 63 12.14 16.63 4.96
CA ILE A 63 13.28 16.10 4.18
C ILE A 63 13.59 17.07 3.05
N LYS A 64 14.47 18.03 3.36
CA LYS A 64 14.85 19.13 2.45
C LYS A 64 16.18 18.90 1.73
N PRO A 65 16.42 19.58 0.60
CA PRO A 65 17.75 19.70 0.01
C PRO A 65 18.76 20.32 1.00
N GLU A 66 19.97 19.77 1.08
CA GLU A 66 21.01 20.22 2.01
C GLU A 66 22.26 20.73 1.30
N ASN A 67 22.86 19.94 0.41
CA ASN A 67 24.11 20.30 -0.27
C ASN A 67 24.00 20.09 -1.78
N VAL A 68 24.61 20.97 -2.57
CA VAL A 68 24.66 20.86 -4.03
C VAL A 68 25.59 19.71 -4.46
N LEU A 69 25.15 18.91 -5.42
CA LEU A 69 25.95 17.88 -6.08
C LEU A 69 26.52 18.39 -7.39
N ILE A 70 27.81 18.10 -7.62
CA ILE A 70 28.51 18.41 -8.86
C ILE A 70 29.11 17.15 -9.49
N ASN A 71 29.23 17.14 -10.82
CA ASN A 71 29.95 16.10 -11.55
C ASN A 71 31.46 16.40 -11.65
N LYS A 72 32.22 15.53 -12.33
CA LYS A 72 33.66 15.72 -12.59
C LYS A 72 34.00 17.03 -13.30
N ASN A 73 33.09 17.53 -14.14
CA ASN A 73 33.23 18.78 -14.88
C ASN A 73 32.81 20.00 -14.05
N LYS A 74 32.57 19.83 -12.75
CA LYS A 74 32.08 20.86 -11.81
C LYS A 74 30.70 21.45 -12.17
N SER A 75 29.95 20.80 -13.06
CA SER A 75 28.57 21.18 -13.38
C SER A 75 27.61 20.71 -12.29
N TYR A 76 26.59 21.50 -12.00
CA TYR A 76 25.57 21.15 -10.99
C TYR A 76 24.65 20.09 -11.57
N ILE A 77 24.42 19.02 -10.81
CA ILE A 77 23.66 17.85 -11.27
C ILE A 77 22.56 17.42 -10.30
N GLY A 78 22.51 17.99 -9.11
CA GLY A 78 21.55 17.58 -8.09
C GLY A 78 21.82 18.16 -6.73
N PHE A 79 21.26 17.51 -5.71
CA PHE A 79 21.50 17.83 -4.31
C PHE A 79 21.41 16.61 -3.41
N THR A 80 21.96 16.73 -2.20
CA THR A 80 21.78 15.76 -1.13
C THR A 80 20.56 16.10 -0.28
N MET A 81 19.99 15.11 0.38
CA MET A 81 19.00 15.25 1.45
C MET A 81 19.18 14.10 2.44
N ARG A 82 18.57 14.19 3.62
CA ARG A 82 18.61 13.09 4.60
C ARG A 82 17.92 11.85 4.04
N LEU A 83 18.57 10.69 4.15
CA LEU A 83 17.95 9.42 3.80
C LEU A 83 17.09 8.92 4.97
N LEU A 84 15.81 8.68 4.71
CA LEU A 84 14.97 7.98 5.66
C LEU A 84 15.26 6.47 5.64
N PRO A 85 15.26 5.78 6.80
CA PRO A 85 15.42 4.33 6.86
C PRO A 85 14.31 3.56 6.11
N GLU A 86 14.54 2.26 5.88
CA GLU A 86 13.62 1.39 5.10
C GLU A 86 12.25 1.16 5.76
N ASN A 87 12.12 1.45 7.06
CA ASN A 87 10.90 1.21 7.83
C ASN A 87 9.83 2.32 7.66
N PHE A 88 9.98 3.17 6.64
CA PHE A 88 9.02 4.21 6.31
C PHE A 88 8.04 3.73 5.24
N VAL A 89 6.77 4.08 5.39
CA VAL A 89 5.69 3.74 4.46
C VAL A 89 4.98 4.99 3.95
N TYR A 90 4.51 4.97 2.71
CA TYR A 90 3.70 6.08 2.19
C TYR A 90 2.33 6.15 2.89
N LEU A 91 1.84 7.38 3.08
CA LEU A 91 0.55 7.67 3.71
C LEU A 91 -0.64 6.85 3.19
N PRO A 92 -0.76 6.49 1.90
CA PRO A 92 -1.89 5.72 1.39
C PRO A 92 -2.11 4.37 2.05
N LYS A 93 -1.08 3.78 2.70
CA LYS A 93 -1.28 2.56 3.48
C LYS A 93 -2.32 2.76 4.60
N ILE A 94 -2.40 3.96 5.19
CA ILE A 94 -3.38 4.29 6.24
C ILE A 94 -4.79 4.50 5.68
N PHE A 95 -4.95 4.73 4.37
CA PHE A 95 -6.28 4.80 3.77
C PHE A 95 -6.96 3.42 3.74
N ILE A 96 -6.20 2.33 3.89
CA ILE A 96 -6.69 0.95 3.89
C ILE A 96 -7.21 0.53 5.27
N ASN A 97 -8.46 0.08 5.34
CA ASN A 97 -9.04 -0.48 6.57
C ASN A 97 -8.28 -1.70 7.09
N ASP A 98 -7.95 -2.67 6.22
CA ASP A 98 -7.26 -3.89 6.62
C ASP A 98 -5.84 -3.62 7.15
N PHE A 99 -5.14 -2.65 6.57
CA PHE A 99 -3.84 -2.22 7.08
C PHE A 99 -4.02 -1.66 8.48
N ARG A 100 -4.86 -0.63 8.66
CA ARG A 100 -5.14 -0.03 9.98
C ARG A 100 -5.52 -1.08 11.02
N LYS A 101 -6.41 -2.01 10.67
CA LYS A 101 -6.82 -3.11 11.56
C LYS A 101 -5.66 -4.02 11.96
N ARG A 102 -4.83 -4.44 11.00
CA ARG A 102 -3.70 -5.35 11.23
C ARG A 102 -2.66 -4.75 12.16
N ILE A 103 -2.41 -3.45 12.04
CA ILE A 103 -1.42 -2.72 12.85
C ILE A 103 -2.03 -2.01 14.08
N GLY A 104 -3.34 -2.12 14.30
CA GLY A 104 -4.02 -1.50 15.43
C GLY A 104 -4.14 0.03 15.35
N PHE A 105 -4.10 0.65 14.18
CA PHE A 105 -4.19 2.10 14.00
C PHE A 105 -5.64 2.61 14.19
N THR A 106 -5.86 3.33 15.28
CA THR A 106 -7.16 3.81 15.76
C THR A 106 -7.58 5.14 15.15
N ASP A 107 -8.81 5.59 15.42
CA ASP A 107 -9.27 6.93 15.01
C ASP A 107 -8.58 8.05 15.79
N GLN A 108 -8.15 7.76 17.02
CA GLN A 108 -7.33 8.69 17.80
C GLN A 108 -5.93 8.85 17.19
N ASP A 109 -5.36 7.78 16.64
CA ASP A 109 -4.10 7.86 15.88
C ASP A 109 -4.28 8.66 14.58
N ALA A 110 -5.41 8.47 13.89
CA ALA A 110 -5.77 9.26 12.70
C ALA A 110 -5.84 10.76 13.02
N LEU A 111 -6.52 11.12 14.12
CA LEU A 111 -6.56 12.50 14.59
C LEU A 111 -5.17 13.03 14.93
N SER A 112 -4.38 12.25 15.66
CA SER A 112 -3.02 12.65 16.07
C SER A 112 -2.12 12.87 14.87
N LEU A 113 -2.25 12.05 13.83
CA LEU A 113 -1.55 12.22 12.56
C LEU A 113 -1.99 13.50 11.84
N VAL A 114 -3.30 13.74 11.72
CA VAL A 114 -3.85 14.95 11.07
C VAL A 114 -3.39 16.22 11.79
N GLU A 115 -3.40 16.22 13.12
CA GLU A 115 -2.88 17.34 13.92
C GLU A 115 -1.38 17.53 13.72
N ALA A 116 -0.58 16.46 13.73
CA ALA A 116 0.86 16.56 13.47
C ALA A 116 1.17 17.09 12.05
N MET A 117 0.36 16.72 11.06
CA MET A 117 0.48 17.26 9.69
C MET A 117 0.11 18.75 9.65
N LYS A 118 -0.95 19.16 10.35
CA LYS A 118 -1.36 20.56 10.47
C LYS A 118 -0.24 21.41 11.06
N GLU A 119 0.36 20.97 12.17
CA GLU A 119 1.48 21.69 12.82
C GLU A 119 2.69 21.83 11.89
N LEU A 120 2.96 20.81 11.06
CA LEU A 120 4.03 20.87 10.07
C LEU A 120 3.77 21.93 9.01
N LEU A 121 2.53 22.05 8.52
CA LEU A 121 2.14 23.06 7.54
C LEU A 121 2.17 24.47 8.13
N ILE A 122 1.69 24.66 9.37
CA ILE A 122 1.78 25.94 10.09
C ILE A 122 3.25 26.38 10.15
N PHE A 123 4.15 25.49 10.57
CA PHE A 123 5.58 25.77 10.62
C PHE A 123 6.16 26.17 9.25
N ILE A 124 5.73 25.52 8.17
CA ILE A 124 6.18 25.84 6.80
C ILE A 124 5.69 27.23 6.37
N HIS A 125 4.41 27.55 6.64
CA HIS A 125 3.80 28.85 6.35
C HIS A 125 4.47 29.98 7.15
N GLU A 126 4.81 29.77 8.42
CA GLU A 126 5.58 30.72 9.25
C GLU A 126 6.95 31.08 8.68
N LYS A 127 7.53 30.21 7.84
CA LYS A 127 8.78 30.49 7.10
C LYS A 127 8.54 31.10 5.71
N ASN A 128 7.32 31.58 5.44
CA ASN A 128 6.88 32.13 4.14
C ASN A 128 7.10 31.16 2.98
N CYS A 129 6.97 29.87 3.24
CA CYS A 129 7.00 28.81 2.22
C CYS A 129 5.60 28.23 2.06
N LEU A 130 5.29 27.70 0.88
CA LEU A 130 4.06 26.94 0.63
C LEU A 130 4.41 25.55 0.11
N VAL A 131 3.67 24.55 0.59
CA VAL A 131 3.88 23.13 0.22
C VAL A 131 3.48 22.90 -1.23
N ILE A 132 2.34 23.46 -1.65
CA ILE A 132 1.74 23.37 -2.99
C ILE A 132 1.32 21.96 -3.35
N ASP A 133 2.28 21.05 -3.54
CA ASP A 133 2.05 19.67 -3.93
C ASP A 133 2.07 18.72 -2.71
N GLY A 134 1.28 19.06 -1.70
CA GLY A 134 1.13 18.30 -0.46
C GLY A 134 0.29 17.04 -0.62
N ASN A 135 0.57 16.20 -1.62
CA ASN A 135 -0.20 15.00 -1.90
C ASN A 135 0.20 13.81 -1.00
N GLU A 136 -0.64 12.77 -0.98
CA GLU A 136 -0.46 11.60 -0.13
C GLU A 136 0.87 10.85 -0.34
N PHE A 137 1.50 10.97 -1.52
CA PHE A 137 2.77 10.31 -1.80
C PHE A 137 3.99 11.13 -1.39
N ASN A 138 3.81 12.41 -1.07
CA ASN A 138 4.83 13.28 -0.49
C ASN A 138 4.87 13.20 1.05
N TYR A 139 4.01 12.37 1.67
CA TYR A 139 4.08 12.02 3.08
C TYR A 139 4.50 10.56 3.31
N LEU A 140 5.48 10.39 4.18
CA LEU A 140 5.95 9.11 4.69
C LEU A 140 5.67 9.02 6.20
N LEU A 141 5.37 7.82 6.68
CA LEU A 141 5.13 7.52 8.08
C LEU A 141 6.14 6.47 8.54
N ASN A 142 6.67 6.63 9.75
CA ASN A 142 7.48 5.61 10.39
C ASN A 142 6.56 4.44 10.81
N ASP A 143 6.86 3.21 10.38
CA ASP A 143 6.04 2.03 10.68
C ASP A 143 5.91 1.71 12.18
N LYS A 144 6.79 2.25 13.03
CA LYS A 144 6.73 2.15 14.50
C LYS A 144 5.94 3.29 15.15
N LYS A 145 5.82 4.44 14.48
CA LYS A 145 5.15 5.65 14.98
C LYS A 145 4.42 6.32 13.83
N LEU A 146 3.24 5.79 13.51
CA LEU A 146 2.46 6.18 12.33
C LEU A 146 1.72 7.51 12.49
N THR A 147 1.86 8.19 13.64
CA THR A 147 1.26 9.49 13.92
C THR A 147 2.23 10.65 13.64
N GLU A 148 3.45 10.37 13.19
CA GLU A 148 4.46 11.39 12.89
C GLU A 148 4.72 11.44 11.38
N PRO A 149 4.25 12.50 10.68
CA PRO A 149 4.39 12.63 9.24
C PRO A 149 5.76 13.19 8.87
N TYR A 150 6.40 12.58 7.88
CA TYR A 150 7.62 13.10 7.25
C TYR A 150 7.29 13.54 5.84
N ILE A 151 7.56 14.80 5.52
CA ILE A 151 7.31 15.37 4.20
C ILE A 151 8.58 15.30 3.33
N ILE A 152 8.42 14.82 2.10
CA ILE A 152 9.47 14.72 1.09
C ILE A 152 9.17 15.61 -0.11
N ASP A 153 10.08 15.63 -1.08
CA ASP A 153 10.02 16.44 -2.30
C ASP A 153 9.92 17.96 -2.05
N VAL A 154 10.49 18.42 -0.93
CA VAL A 154 10.50 19.82 -0.48
C VAL A 154 11.14 20.79 -1.50
N ASN A 155 11.90 20.28 -2.48
CA ASN A 155 12.37 21.08 -3.62
C ASN A 155 11.23 21.66 -4.48
N SER A 156 10.05 21.07 -4.48
CA SER A 156 8.88 21.52 -5.24
C SER A 156 8.16 22.71 -4.58
N PHE A 157 8.41 22.95 -3.28
CA PHE A 157 7.73 23.99 -2.52
C PHE A 157 7.96 25.37 -3.12
N GLN A 158 6.98 26.24 -2.95
CA GLN A 158 7.17 27.66 -3.20
C GLN A 158 7.93 28.27 -2.02
N THR A 159 8.92 29.10 -2.33
CA THR A 159 9.67 29.90 -1.36
C THR A 159 9.53 31.39 -1.73
N PRO A 160 9.95 32.33 -0.87
CA PRO A 160 9.76 33.76 -1.12
C PRO A 160 10.23 34.25 -2.49
N SER A 161 11.36 33.71 -2.98
CA SER A 161 11.93 34.11 -4.26
C SER A 161 11.59 33.17 -5.42
N PHE A 162 11.06 31.97 -5.14
CA PHE A 162 10.90 30.92 -6.16
C PHE A 162 9.47 30.36 -6.13
N PRO A 163 8.61 30.75 -7.10
CA PRO A 163 7.25 30.22 -7.19
C PRO A 163 7.26 28.73 -7.56
N ALA A 164 6.24 28.00 -7.09
CA ALA A 164 6.02 26.64 -7.54
C ALA A 164 5.41 26.63 -8.96
N THR A 165 5.70 25.58 -9.71
CA THR A 165 5.30 25.46 -11.12
C THR A 165 4.27 24.36 -11.37
N ALA A 166 4.11 23.44 -10.41
CA ALA A 166 3.25 22.28 -10.55
C ALA A 166 2.56 21.96 -9.22
N ILE A 167 1.36 21.43 -9.34
CA ILE A 167 0.56 20.84 -8.27
C ILE A 167 -0.15 19.63 -8.86
N MET A 168 -0.30 18.59 -8.06
CA MET A 168 -1.04 17.40 -8.43
C MET A 168 -2.55 17.70 -8.59
N PRO A 169 -3.17 17.40 -9.76
CA PRO A 169 -4.58 17.68 -10.06
C PRO A 169 -5.62 17.28 -8.99
N SER A 170 -5.46 16.17 -8.28
CA SER A 170 -6.43 15.70 -7.29
C SER A 170 -6.45 16.52 -6.01
N ILE A 171 -5.34 17.13 -5.63
CA ILE A 171 -5.32 18.02 -4.45
C ILE A 171 -5.47 19.48 -4.84
N ARG A 172 -5.46 19.79 -6.15
CA ARG A 172 -5.54 21.16 -6.65
C ARG A 172 -6.88 21.80 -6.31
N ASP A 173 -6.81 23.00 -5.74
CA ASP A 173 -7.96 23.88 -5.66
C ASP A 173 -8.28 24.49 -7.04
N TRP A 174 -9.20 23.87 -7.76
CA TRP A 174 -9.61 24.31 -9.10
C TRP A 174 -10.40 25.62 -9.13
N ARG A 175 -10.84 26.12 -7.97
CA ARG A 175 -11.55 27.41 -7.87
C ARG A 175 -10.60 28.59 -7.69
N ASN A 176 -9.32 28.34 -7.41
CA ASN A 176 -8.28 29.36 -7.27
C ASN A 176 -7.26 29.30 -8.42
N ILE A 177 -6.85 30.49 -8.90
CA ILE A 177 -5.95 30.64 -10.04
C ILE A 177 -4.47 30.63 -9.60
N GLY A 178 -4.20 31.02 -8.35
CA GLY A 178 -2.84 31.09 -7.78
C GLY A 178 -2.69 30.26 -6.52
N PHE A 179 -1.46 30.23 -6.00
CA PHE A 179 -1.11 29.52 -4.79
C PHE A 179 -1.05 30.44 -3.57
N SER A 180 -1.52 29.92 -2.43
CA SER A 180 -1.56 30.62 -1.14
C SER A 180 -1.60 29.60 0.00
N GLU A 181 -1.47 30.07 1.24
CA GLU A 181 -1.71 29.23 2.43
C GLU A 181 -3.10 28.58 2.39
N LEU A 182 -4.10 29.30 1.88
CA LEU A 182 -5.48 28.79 1.78
C LEU A 182 -5.60 27.64 0.76
N THR A 183 -4.81 27.66 -0.31
CA THR A 183 -4.79 26.52 -1.25
C THR A 183 -4.02 25.32 -0.68
N ASP A 184 -2.99 25.56 0.14
CA ASP A 184 -2.36 24.48 0.91
C ASP A 184 -3.34 23.86 1.92
N TRP A 185 -4.15 24.69 2.60
CA TRP A 185 -5.17 24.20 3.52
C TRP A 185 -6.27 23.40 2.82
N PHE A 186 -6.61 23.74 1.58
CA PHE A 186 -7.51 22.93 0.76
C PHE A 186 -6.89 21.55 0.45
N SER A 187 -5.63 21.52 -0.02
CA SER A 187 -4.89 20.26 -0.25
C SER A 187 -4.80 19.42 1.02
N PHE A 188 -4.47 20.05 2.15
CA PHE A 188 -4.45 19.40 3.47
C PHE A 188 -5.81 18.82 3.85
N GLY A 189 -6.90 19.55 3.60
CA GLY A 189 -8.25 19.06 3.86
C GLY A 189 -8.55 17.78 3.11
N ILE A 190 -8.12 17.67 1.84
CA ILE A 190 -8.31 16.46 1.02
C ILE A 190 -7.61 15.27 1.66
N ILE A 191 -6.35 15.46 2.04
CA ILE A 191 -5.54 14.41 2.67
C ILE A 191 -6.09 14.04 4.05
N ALA A 192 -6.48 15.02 4.87
CA ALA A 192 -7.08 14.78 6.18
C ALA A 192 -8.40 13.99 6.05
N CYS A 193 -9.25 14.32 5.08
CA CYS A 193 -10.46 13.56 4.79
C CYS A 193 -10.14 12.12 4.38
N GLN A 194 -9.12 11.89 3.54
CA GLN A 194 -8.66 10.54 3.18
C GLN A 194 -8.12 9.77 4.39
N ILE A 195 -7.41 10.41 5.31
CA ILE A 195 -6.93 9.78 6.56
C ILE A 195 -8.12 9.31 7.41
N PHE A 196 -9.14 10.14 7.62
CA PHE A 196 -10.31 9.78 8.40
C PHE A 196 -11.19 8.75 7.70
N ILE A 197 -11.53 8.97 6.44
CA ILE A 197 -12.62 8.26 5.76
C ILE A 197 -12.15 7.14 4.81
N GLY A 198 -10.89 7.21 4.35
CA GLY A 198 -10.26 6.21 3.48
C GLY A 198 -10.46 6.46 1.98
N ILE A 199 -11.24 7.48 1.60
CA ILE A 199 -11.45 7.88 0.20
C ILE A 199 -11.35 9.40 0.04
N HIS A 200 -11.12 9.83 -1.20
CA HIS A 200 -11.07 11.25 -1.58
C HIS A 200 -12.45 11.92 -1.41
N PRO A 201 -12.53 13.17 -0.89
CA PRO A 201 -13.79 13.88 -0.63
C PRO A 201 -14.67 14.14 -1.86
N TYR A 202 -14.20 13.93 -3.08
CA TYR A 202 -14.96 14.15 -4.32
C TYR A 202 -15.16 12.85 -5.13
N LYS A 203 -14.89 11.69 -4.52
CA LYS A 203 -15.20 10.35 -5.08
C LYS A 203 -16.61 9.90 -4.65
N GLY A 204 -16.99 8.67 -4.95
CA GLY A 204 -18.37 8.17 -4.83
C GLY A 204 -19.20 8.42 -6.09
N LYS A 205 -20.48 8.00 -6.10
CA LYS A 205 -21.38 8.13 -7.25
C LYS A 205 -22.44 9.19 -6.99
N HIS A 206 -22.55 10.16 -7.88
CA HIS A 206 -23.60 11.18 -7.87
C HIS A 206 -24.47 11.04 -9.15
N PRO A 207 -25.81 11.11 -9.07
CA PRO A 207 -26.70 10.93 -10.23
C PRO A 207 -26.40 11.87 -11.41
N ASP A 208 -25.98 13.10 -11.12
CA ASP A 208 -25.75 14.15 -12.11
C ASP A 208 -24.33 14.13 -12.72
N TYR A 209 -23.42 13.30 -12.20
CA TYR A 209 -22.05 13.18 -12.70
C TYR A 209 -21.79 11.74 -13.17
N LYS A 210 -21.89 11.51 -14.48
CA LYS A 210 -21.75 10.18 -15.11
C LYS A 210 -20.53 10.12 -16.03
N ASN A 211 -19.71 9.07 -15.89
CA ASN A 211 -18.71 8.58 -16.86
C ASN A 211 -17.95 9.66 -17.64
N ASP A 212 -17.41 10.66 -16.94
CA ASP A 212 -16.59 11.71 -17.54
C ASP A 212 -15.14 11.58 -17.05
N GLN A 213 -14.17 11.78 -17.95
CA GLN A 213 -12.74 11.73 -17.63
C GLN A 213 -12.34 12.80 -16.60
N ASP A 214 -13.07 13.93 -16.57
CA ASP A 214 -12.80 15.06 -15.67
C ASP A 214 -13.77 15.16 -14.47
N ILE A 215 -14.42 14.05 -14.11
CA ILE A 215 -15.47 14.06 -13.07
C ILE A 215 -14.98 14.62 -11.72
N LEU A 216 -13.73 14.33 -11.34
CA LEU A 216 -13.14 14.79 -10.09
C LEU A 216 -13.03 16.32 -10.09
N LYS A 217 -12.44 16.88 -11.15
CA LYS A 217 -12.29 18.32 -11.34
C LYS A 217 -13.63 19.03 -11.37
N LYS A 218 -14.61 18.51 -12.11
CA LYS A 218 -15.96 19.09 -12.18
C LYS A 218 -16.60 19.15 -10.79
N ARG A 219 -16.56 18.05 -10.04
CA ARG A 219 -17.10 18.02 -8.68
C ARG A 219 -16.39 18.98 -7.71
N MET A 220 -15.09 19.19 -7.87
CA MET A 220 -14.35 20.20 -7.09
C MET A 220 -14.76 21.63 -7.45
N MET A 221 -14.96 21.92 -8.73
CA MET A 221 -15.42 23.23 -9.20
C MET A 221 -16.85 23.52 -8.72
N ASP A 222 -17.71 22.51 -8.75
CA ASP A 222 -19.11 22.60 -8.34
C ASP A 222 -19.33 22.43 -6.83
N SER A 223 -18.26 22.16 -6.06
CA SER A 223 -18.30 21.90 -4.62
C SER A 223 -19.29 20.79 -4.23
N ILE A 224 -19.24 19.66 -4.95
CA ILE A 224 -20.06 18.47 -4.68
C ILE A 224 -19.19 17.35 -4.10
N SER A 225 -19.14 17.26 -2.78
CA SER A 225 -18.31 16.32 -2.04
C SER A 225 -19.09 15.08 -1.57
N ILE A 226 -18.43 14.18 -0.84
CA ILE A 226 -19.05 13.02 -0.19
C ILE A 226 -20.05 13.38 0.92
N PHE A 227 -20.09 14.64 1.37
CA PHE A 227 -21.07 15.12 2.34
C PHE A 227 -22.42 15.47 1.70
N ASN A 228 -22.47 15.59 0.37
CA ASN A 228 -23.70 15.81 -0.34
C ASN A 228 -24.63 14.58 -0.24
N PRO A 229 -25.91 14.75 0.15
CA PRO A 229 -26.82 13.64 0.41
C PRO A 229 -27.17 12.81 -0.83
N LYS A 230 -26.91 13.32 -2.04
CA LYS A 230 -27.11 12.58 -3.29
C LYS A 230 -25.90 11.71 -3.66
N VAL A 231 -24.78 11.80 -2.95
CA VAL A 231 -23.60 10.98 -3.20
C VAL A 231 -23.75 9.64 -2.49
N SER A 232 -23.68 8.57 -3.25
CA SER A 232 -23.60 7.20 -2.73
C SER A 232 -22.15 6.74 -2.63
N LEU A 233 -21.82 6.12 -1.50
CA LEU A 233 -20.47 5.73 -1.14
C LEU A 233 -20.29 4.20 -1.16
N PRO A 234 -19.11 3.69 -1.53
CA PRO A 234 -18.77 2.27 -1.34
C PRO A 234 -18.82 1.87 0.15
N LYS A 235 -19.15 0.61 0.45
CA LYS A 235 -19.22 0.12 1.84
C LYS A 235 -17.87 0.10 2.57
N VAL A 236 -16.75 0.15 1.84
CA VAL A 236 -15.39 0.23 2.43
C VAL A 236 -15.10 1.60 3.08
N VAL A 237 -15.89 2.61 2.73
CA VAL A 237 -15.76 3.95 3.31
C VAL A 237 -16.05 3.89 4.80
N ARG A 238 -15.19 4.51 5.62
CA ARG A 238 -15.38 4.52 7.08
C ARG A 238 -16.58 5.37 7.46
N ASP A 239 -17.14 5.06 8.62
CA ASP A 239 -18.22 5.84 9.20
C ASP A 239 -17.76 7.30 9.40
N PHE A 240 -18.63 8.25 9.10
CA PHE A 240 -18.29 9.66 9.22
C PHE A 240 -18.06 10.07 10.68
N ASN A 241 -18.59 9.30 11.65
CA ASN A 241 -18.37 9.49 13.09
C ASN A 241 -16.90 9.33 13.49
N CYS A 242 -16.04 8.79 12.62
CA CYS A 242 -14.59 8.81 12.81
C CYS A 242 -13.98 10.22 12.61
N ILE A 243 -14.71 11.16 12.00
CA ILE A 243 -14.27 12.56 11.85
C ILE A 243 -14.68 13.35 13.11
N PRO A 244 -13.76 14.02 13.80
CA PRO A 244 -14.11 14.94 14.88
C PRO A 244 -15.00 16.09 14.40
N ASP A 245 -15.93 16.53 15.23
CA ASP A 245 -17.00 17.48 14.86
C ASP A 245 -16.44 18.76 14.19
N ASN A 246 -15.42 19.39 14.78
CA ASN A 246 -14.80 20.59 14.21
C ASN A 246 -14.16 20.35 12.82
N TYR A 247 -13.61 19.15 12.58
CA TYR A 247 -13.06 18.80 11.26
C TYR A 247 -14.16 18.51 10.26
N ARG A 248 -15.26 17.89 10.69
CA ARG A 248 -16.42 17.64 9.84
C ARG A 248 -17.04 18.96 9.38
N ASP A 249 -17.25 19.90 10.30
CA ASP A 249 -17.79 21.23 9.99
C ASP A 249 -16.86 21.98 9.04
N TRP A 250 -15.55 21.90 9.27
CA TRP A 250 -14.55 22.49 8.38
C TRP A 250 -14.57 21.83 6.99
N PHE A 251 -14.67 20.50 6.89
CA PHE A 251 -14.77 19.79 5.61
C PHE A 251 -16.01 20.22 4.81
N ILE A 252 -17.17 20.40 5.47
CA ILE A 252 -18.38 20.88 4.81
C ILE A 252 -18.18 22.31 4.29
N GLN A 253 -17.57 23.20 5.08
CA GLN A 253 -17.25 24.57 4.64
C GLN A 253 -16.35 24.56 3.40
N ILE A 254 -15.24 23.84 3.43
CA ILE A 254 -14.26 23.88 2.34
C ILE A 254 -14.71 23.10 1.10
N PHE A 255 -15.47 22.00 1.24
CA PHE A 255 -15.82 21.12 0.13
C PHE A 255 -17.23 21.32 -0.44
N GLU A 256 -18.23 21.70 0.36
CA GLU A 256 -19.60 21.96 -0.10
C GLU A 256 -19.87 23.46 -0.30
N HIS A 257 -19.44 24.30 0.63
CA HIS A 257 -19.71 25.75 0.53
C HIS A 257 -18.64 26.47 -0.32
N GLY A 258 -17.45 25.88 -0.41
CA GLY A 258 -16.33 26.44 -1.16
C GLY A 258 -15.55 27.50 -0.39
N ASP A 259 -15.78 27.63 0.91
CA ASP A 259 -15.11 28.60 1.76
C ASP A 259 -13.67 28.13 2.01
N ARG A 260 -12.66 28.91 1.61
CA ARG A 260 -11.26 28.55 1.88
C ARG A 260 -10.84 29.12 3.23
N THR A 261 -10.77 28.25 4.23
CA THR A 261 -10.43 28.62 5.60
C THR A 261 -9.34 27.70 6.14
N PRO A 262 -8.49 28.18 7.07
CA PRO A 262 -7.55 27.31 7.77
C PRO A 262 -8.29 26.26 8.61
N PRO A 263 -7.66 25.12 8.90
CA PRO A 263 -8.25 24.08 9.73
C PRO A 263 -8.52 24.55 11.17
N PRO A 264 -9.39 23.85 11.92
CA PRO A 264 -9.74 24.23 13.28
C PRO A 264 -8.52 24.25 14.23
N THR A 265 -8.49 25.24 15.12
CA THR A 265 -7.39 25.46 16.09
C THR A 265 -7.33 24.43 17.21
N LYS A 266 -8.43 23.73 17.51
CA LYS A 266 -8.46 22.53 18.37
C LYS A 266 -9.46 21.51 17.85
N ALA A 267 -9.09 20.24 17.87
CA ALA A 267 -10.02 19.14 17.65
C ALA A 267 -10.98 19.05 18.85
N GLY A 268 -12.27 19.26 18.62
CA GLY A 268 -13.31 18.97 19.61
C GLY A 268 -13.37 17.45 19.85
N LEU A 269 -13.64 17.05 21.10
CA LEU A 269 -13.94 15.65 21.41
C LEU A 269 -15.22 15.22 20.66
N PRO A 270 -15.26 14.02 20.07
CA PRO A 270 -16.45 13.54 19.38
C PRO A 270 -17.62 13.41 20.36
N THR A 271 -18.75 14.05 20.05
CA THR A 271 -20.01 13.80 20.74
C THR A 271 -20.73 12.60 20.12
N GLY A 272 -21.44 11.84 20.97
CA GLY A 272 -21.95 10.50 20.69
C GLY A 272 -22.93 10.38 19.51
N PRO A 273 -23.31 9.14 19.17
CA PRO A 273 -23.81 8.78 17.84
C PRO A 273 -25.19 9.37 17.56
N SER A 274 -25.32 10.05 16.42
CA SER A 274 -26.61 10.19 15.74
C SER A 274 -26.79 9.01 14.79
N ALA A 275 -27.73 8.13 15.13
CA ALA A 275 -28.11 7.00 14.30
C ALA A 275 -28.83 7.49 13.03
N VAL A 276 -28.21 7.31 11.87
CA VAL A 276 -28.93 7.32 10.59
C VAL A 276 -29.30 5.87 10.27
N ILE A 277 -30.57 5.56 10.44
CA ILE A 277 -31.18 4.33 9.95
C ILE A 277 -31.26 4.43 8.42
N ILE A 278 -30.48 3.61 7.72
CA ILE A 278 -30.77 3.28 6.32
C ILE A 278 -31.41 1.90 6.31
N SER A 279 -32.73 1.87 6.16
CA SER A 279 -33.43 0.67 5.74
C SER A 279 -33.13 0.42 4.26
N LEU A 280 -32.24 -0.52 3.97
CA LEU A 280 -32.10 -1.06 2.62
C LEU A 280 -32.96 -2.32 2.53
N LYS A 281 -34.03 -2.23 1.72
CA LYS A 281 -34.70 -3.40 1.18
C LYS A 281 -33.71 -4.12 0.27
N ILE A 282 -33.26 -5.29 0.72
CA ILE A 282 -32.43 -6.22 -0.05
C ILE A 282 -33.33 -7.12 -0.89
N GLY A 283 -32.89 -7.40 -2.11
CA GLY A 283 -33.29 -8.62 -2.81
C GLY A 283 -32.30 -8.93 -3.94
N THR A 284 -31.66 -10.11 -3.90
CA THR A 284 -31.06 -10.85 -5.03
C THR A 284 -30.81 -12.33 -4.65
N ASN A 285 -30.65 -13.18 -5.66
CA ASN A 285 -30.76 -14.64 -5.54
C ASN A 285 -29.67 -15.40 -6.36
N TYR A 286 -28.48 -14.82 -6.63
CA TYR A 286 -27.47 -15.47 -7.49
C TYR A 286 -26.45 -16.35 -6.75
N PHE A 287 -26.16 -16.03 -5.49
CA PHE A 287 -25.23 -16.82 -4.68
C PHE A 287 -25.95 -17.58 -3.56
N ASP A 288 -25.48 -18.79 -3.28
CA ASP A 288 -25.77 -19.52 -2.06
C ASP A 288 -24.60 -19.28 -1.09
N ILE A 289 -24.87 -18.52 -0.02
CA ILE A 289 -23.90 -18.17 1.02
C ILE A 289 -24.26 -18.95 2.28
N LYS A 290 -23.32 -19.77 2.74
CA LYS A 290 -23.51 -20.60 3.95
C LYS A 290 -22.39 -20.31 4.94
N GLU A 291 -22.76 -19.97 6.17
CA GLU A 291 -21.81 -19.88 7.28
C GLU A 291 -21.25 -21.27 7.60
N LEU A 292 -19.92 -21.37 7.62
CA LEU A 292 -19.21 -22.60 7.93
C LEU A 292 -18.79 -22.65 9.39
N MET A 293 -18.29 -21.51 9.89
CA MET A 293 -17.75 -21.42 11.24
C MET A 293 -17.74 -19.98 11.73
N LYS A 294 -17.95 -19.82 13.04
CA LYS A 294 -17.79 -18.56 13.76
C LYS A 294 -16.68 -18.70 14.78
N TYR A 295 -15.83 -17.68 14.88
CA TYR A 295 -14.68 -17.64 15.77
C TYR A 295 -14.89 -16.62 16.89
N ASP A 296 -13.93 -16.55 17.81
CA ASP A 296 -13.97 -15.72 19.01
C ASP A 296 -13.68 -14.23 18.76
N ASP A 297 -13.07 -13.92 17.61
CA ASP A 297 -12.69 -12.57 17.22
C ASP A 297 -12.60 -12.46 15.69
N GLU A 298 -12.38 -11.25 15.19
CA GLU A 298 -12.22 -10.94 13.77
C GLU A 298 -11.11 -11.78 13.14
N ILE A 299 -11.45 -12.48 12.05
CA ILE A 299 -10.55 -13.28 11.24
C ILE A 299 -9.62 -12.35 10.46
N LEU A 300 -8.32 -12.54 10.63
CA LEU A 300 -7.26 -11.85 9.88
C LEU A 300 -6.91 -12.59 8.58
N TYR A 301 -6.95 -13.93 8.62
CA TYR A 301 -6.92 -14.75 7.42
C TYR A 301 -7.44 -16.16 7.69
N HIS A 302 -7.86 -16.82 6.61
CA HIS A 302 -8.10 -18.25 6.57
C HIS A 302 -7.36 -18.84 5.36
N LYS A 303 -6.61 -19.93 5.57
CA LYS A 303 -5.92 -20.66 4.49
C LYS A 303 -6.06 -22.16 4.68
N SER A 304 -6.11 -22.88 3.56
CA SER A 304 -6.01 -24.33 3.52
C SER A 304 -4.78 -24.73 2.74
N GLU A 305 -3.97 -25.61 3.29
CA GLU A 305 -2.71 -26.05 2.71
C GLU A 305 -2.51 -27.53 3.04
N MET A 306 -2.28 -28.37 2.03
CA MET A 306 -2.05 -29.82 2.21
C MET A 306 -3.11 -30.52 3.09
N GLY A 307 -4.38 -30.11 2.98
CA GLY A 307 -5.49 -30.66 3.78
C GLY A 307 -5.52 -30.21 5.25
N LYS A 308 -4.67 -29.25 5.64
CA LYS A 308 -4.73 -28.56 6.93
C LYS A 308 -5.32 -27.18 6.77
N THR A 309 -6.20 -26.78 7.68
CA THR A 309 -6.75 -25.42 7.72
C THR A 309 -6.08 -24.61 8.82
N VAL A 310 -5.82 -23.35 8.53
CA VAL A 310 -5.33 -22.37 9.50
C VAL A 310 -6.25 -21.16 9.45
N THR A 311 -6.89 -20.86 10.58
CA THR A 311 -7.62 -19.59 10.77
C THR A 311 -6.91 -18.78 11.82
N LYS A 312 -6.50 -17.57 11.49
CA LYS A 312 -5.94 -16.61 12.44
C LYS A 312 -6.97 -15.54 12.72
N THR A 313 -7.31 -15.35 14.00
CA THR A 313 -8.08 -14.21 14.49
C THR A 313 -7.15 -13.17 15.09
N LYS A 314 -7.69 -12.02 15.53
CA LYS A 314 -6.92 -11.03 16.29
C LYS A 314 -6.31 -11.59 17.59
N LYS A 315 -6.92 -12.62 18.17
CA LYS A 315 -6.56 -13.17 19.48
C LYS A 315 -5.95 -14.55 19.44
N LYS A 316 -6.29 -15.39 18.45
CA LYS A 316 -5.97 -16.81 18.44
C LYS A 316 -5.59 -17.32 17.05
N ILE A 317 -4.87 -18.43 17.02
CA ILE A 317 -4.63 -19.21 15.81
C ILE A 317 -5.29 -20.58 15.98
N PHE A 318 -6.08 -21.00 15.01
CA PHE A 318 -6.73 -22.30 14.96
C PHE A 318 -6.11 -23.13 13.84
N ILE A 319 -5.65 -24.35 14.16
CA ILE A 319 -5.14 -25.33 13.22
C ILE A 319 -6.12 -26.50 13.21
N ASN A 320 -6.76 -26.77 12.07
CA ASN A 320 -7.86 -27.74 11.97
C ASN A 320 -8.95 -27.51 13.04
N ASN A 321 -9.27 -26.23 13.31
CA ASN A 321 -10.21 -25.79 14.34
C ASN A 321 -9.79 -26.06 15.80
N HIS A 322 -8.56 -26.52 16.03
CA HIS A 322 -7.97 -26.59 17.37
C HIS A 322 -7.12 -25.35 17.64
N GLU A 323 -7.33 -24.72 18.79
CA GLU A 323 -6.56 -23.54 19.21
C GLU A 323 -5.09 -23.91 19.45
N ALA A 324 -4.20 -23.09 18.88
CA ALA A 324 -2.78 -23.07 19.20
C ALA A 324 -2.51 -21.97 20.25
N SER A 325 -2.05 -22.37 21.43
CA SER A 325 -1.69 -21.43 22.50
C SER A 325 -0.40 -20.68 22.16
N LEU A 326 -0.50 -19.38 21.89
CA LEU A 326 0.62 -18.53 21.49
C LEU A 326 0.52 -17.16 22.16
N GLU A 327 1.65 -16.60 22.58
CA GLU A 327 1.70 -15.28 23.22
C GLU A 327 1.55 -14.12 22.22
N ASP A 328 2.18 -14.23 21.04
CA ASP A 328 2.21 -13.16 20.03
C ASP A 328 1.47 -13.59 18.76
N VAL A 329 0.14 -13.59 18.82
CA VAL A 329 -0.70 -14.04 17.70
C VAL A 329 -0.55 -13.15 16.47
N LEU A 330 -0.60 -11.82 16.64
CA LEU A 330 -0.65 -10.87 15.53
C LEU A 330 0.58 -10.98 14.60
N ASN A 331 1.77 -11.25 15.13
CA ASN A 331 2.99 -11.32 14.31
C ASN A 331 3.38 -12.75 13.88
N THR A 332 2.68 -13.77 14.38
CA THR A 332 2.98 -15.17 14.12
C THR A 332 2.26 -15.70 12.88
N GLU A 333 2.99 -16.39 12.02
CA GLU A 333 2.47 -17.12 10.88
C GLU A 333 2.72 -18.63 11.04
N VAL A 334 1.87 -19.45 10.41
CA VAL A 334 1.95 -20.91 10.48
C VAL A 334 2.43 -21.51 9.16
N LEU A 335 3.34 -22.46 9.25
CA LEU A 335 3.84 -23.32 8.18
C LEU A 335 3.66 -24.77 8.59
N PHE A 336 3.75 -25.69 7.65
CA PHE A 336 3.73 -27.12 7.91
C PHE A 336 4.99 -27.78 7.34
N THR A 337 5.55 -28.78 8.03
CA THR A 337 6.62 -29.60 7.48
C THR A 337 6.11 -30.45 6.30
N SER A 338 6.96 -30.73 5.32
CA SER A 338 6.52 -31.44 4.10
C SER A 338 6.21 -32.93 4.30
N GLN A 339 6.76 -33.57 5.33
CA GLN A 339 6.60 -35.02 5.55
C GLN A 339 5.41 -35.35 6.45
N SER A 340 5.39 -34.82 7.68
CA SER A 340 4.34 -35.14 8.66
C SER A 340 3.26 -34.05 8.79
N LEU A 341 3.36 -32.97 8.01
CA LEU A 341 2.49 -31.79 8.12
C LEU A 341 2.45 -31.23 9.55
N TYR A 342 3.60 -31.25 10.22
CA TYR A 342 3.76 -30.77 11.58
C TYR A 342 3.80 -29.23 11.59
N PRO A 343 3.04 -28.56 12.48
CA PRO A 343 2.97 -27.11 12.48
C PRO A 343 4.26 -26.47 12.98
N VAL A 344 4.71 -25.45 12.26
CA VAL A 344 5.85 -24.59 12.59
C VAL A 344 5.40 -23.14 12.57
N PHE A 345 5.88 -22.37 13.53
CA PHE A 345 5.50 -20.98 13.73
C PHE A 345 6.67 -20.06 13.36
N VAL A 346 6.35 -18.92 12.74
CA VAL A 346 7.35 -17.91 12.38
C VAL A 346 6.88 -16.49 12.66
N ASN A 347 7.73 -15.71 13.34
CA ASN A 347 7.56 -14.27 13.52
C ASN A 347 8.84 -13.54 13.07
N ILE A 348 8.74 -12.22 12.84
CA ILE A 348 9.92 -11.36 12.68
C ILE A 348 10.04 -10.54 13.96
N LYS A 349 11.18 -10.63 14.62
CA LYS A 349 11.56 -9.81 15.78
C LYS A 349 12.99 -9.32 15.59
N GLU A 350 13.21 -8.03 15.79
CA GLU A 350 14.54 -7.40 15.75
C GLU A 350 15.33 -7.72 14.47
N ASN A 351 14.71 -7.58 13.29
CA ASN A 351 15.31 -7.92 11.99
C ASN A 351 15.77 -9.38 11.86
N SER A 352 15.10 -10.29 12.58
CA SER A 352 15.33 -11.73 12.44
C SER A 352 14.02 -12.50 12.43
N ALA A 353 13.90 -13.45 11.51
CA ALA A 353 12.87 -14.47 11.56
C ALA A 353 13.21 -15.45 12.69
N GLN A 354 12.31 -15.61 13.65
CA GLN A 354 12.39 -16.67 14.65
C GLN A 354 11.41 -17.76 14.25
N ILE A 355 11.89 -18.99 14.17
CA ILE A 355 11.14 -20.17 13.72
C ILE A 355 11.13 -21.18 14.85
N TRP A 356 9.94 -21.55 15.33
CA TRP A 356 9.82 -22.48 16.46
C TRP A 356 8.68 -23.47 16.26
N SER A 357 8.68 -24.52 17.08
CA SER A 357 7.55 -25.42 17.21
C SER A 357 7.32 -25.76 18.68
N PRO A 358 6.10 -26.21 19.07
CA PRO A 358 5.79 -26.43 20.49
C PRO A 358 6.57 -27.59 21.11
N ASN A 359 6.76 -28.69 20.36
CA ASN A 359 7.30 -29.94 20.93
C ASN A 359 8.57 -30.45 20.24
N LYS A 360 9.05 -29.79 19.17
CA LYS A 360 10.29 -30.17 18.48
C LYS A 360 11.26 -28.99 18.43
N GLU A 361 12.52 -29.26 18.75
CA GLU A 361 13.60 -28.29 18.53
C GLU A 361 13.82 -28.08 17.03
N ILE A 362 13.93 -26.81 16.63
CA ILE A 362 14.29 -26.40 15.28
C ILE A 362 15.72 -25.89 15.27
N LYS A 363 16.63 -26.60 14.59
CA LYS A 363 18.00 -26.14 14.36
C LYS A 363 18.02 -25.03 13.31
N TYR A 364 18.89 -24.03 13.52
CA TYR A 364 18.99 -22.81 12.69
C TYR A 364 17.69 -22.00 12.64
N SER A 365 16.99 -21.93 13.78
CA SER A 365 15.70 -21.28 13.96
C SER A 365 15.71 -19.75 13.84
N LYS A 366 16.88 -19.11 13.91
CA LYS A 366 17.02 -17.64 13.80
C LYS A 366 17.75 -17.28 12.51
N ILE A 367 17.10 -16.47 11.67
CA ILE A 367 17.62 -16.06 10.37
C ILE A 367 17.45 -14.55 10.23
N GLU A 368 18.51 -13.81 9.92
CA GLU A 368 18.42 -12.36 9.71
C GLU A 368 17.54 -12.03 8.49
N CYS A 369 16.59 -11.12 8.65
CA CYS A 369 15.74 -10.66 7.55
C CYS A 369 15.00 -9.36 7.91
N SER A 370 14.62 -8.59 6.89
CA SER A 370 13.76 -7.41 7.06
C SER A 370 12.28 -7.70 6.77
N GLU A 371 11.98 -8.64 5.86
CA GLU A 371 10.62 -8.96 5.44
C GLU A 371 10.42 -10.47 5.26
N LYS A 372 9.16 -10.93 5.37
CA LYS A 372 8.75 -12.31 5.08
C LYS A 372 7.56 -12.35 4.13
N MET A 373 7.47 -13.44 3.38
CA MET A 373 6.32 -13.83 2.57
C MET A 373 6.15 -15.34 2.63
N ILE A 374 4.92 -15.83 2.61
CA ILE A 374 4.63 -17.26 2.52
C ILE A 374 3.89 -17.53 1.21
N CYS A 375 4.39 -18.47 0.42
CA CYS A 375 3.78 -18.92 -0.83
C CYS A 375 3.67 -20.45 -0.82
N ASN A 376 2.46 -21.00 -0.93
CA ASN A 376 2.19 -22.45 -0.90
C ASN A 376 3.04 -23.20 0.15
N ASN A 377 2.82 -22.85 1.42
CA ASN A 377 3.58 -23.38 2.57
C ASN A 377 5.11 -23.12 2.61
N THR A 378 5.66 -22.35 1.68
CA THR A 378 7.10 -22.06 1.62
C THR A 378 7.38 -20.66 2.14
N LEU A 379 8.32 -20.54 3.07
CA LEU A 379 8.72 -19.27 3.66
C LEU A 379 9.83 -18.62 2.83
N TYR A 380 9.59 -17.39 2.40
CA TYR A 380 10.57 -16.53 1.75
C TYR A 380 10.93 -15.38 2.69
N LEU A 381 12.23 -15.11 2.83
CA LEU A 381 12.77 -14.03 3.65
C LEU A 381 13.63 -13.10 2.80
N ARG A 382 13.49 -11.79 3.02
CA ARG A 382 14.41 -10.78 2.49
C ARG A 382 15.57 -10.59 3.45
N ASN A 383 16.77 -10.93 3.00
CA ASN A 383 18.01 -10.62 3.71
C ASN A 383 18.83 -9.67 2.83
N GLN A 384 18.77 -8.38 3.13
CA GLN A 384 19.43 -7.32 2.35
C GLN A 384 19.07 -7.41 0.85
N GLY A 385 20.05 -7.66 -0.02
CA GLY A 385 19.87 -7.83 -1.47
C GLY A 385 19.59 -9.28 -1.90
N MET A 386 19.21 -10.17 -0.97
CA MET A 386 18.95 -11.58 -1.25
C MET A 386 17.52 -11.98 -0.88
N LEU A 387 16.93 -12.82 -1.73
CA LEU A 387 15.73 -13.58 -1.42
C LEU A 387 16.13 -14.98 -0.99
N LEU A 388 15.82 -15.33 0.26
CA LEU A 388 16.08 -16.63 0.84
C LEU A 388 14.79 -17.44 0.89
N GLU A 389 14.86 -18.71 0.51
CA GLU A 389 13.82 -19.72 0.73
C GLU A 389 14.20 -20.56 1.93
N ILE A 390 13.25 -20.74 2.85
CA ILE A 390 13.40 -21.52 4.06
C ILE A 390 12.52 -22.75 3.98
N ILE A 391 13.15 -23.93 3.97
CA ILE A 391 12.47 -25.22 3.98
C ILE A 391 12.72 -25.89 5.32
N ILE A 392 11.66 -26.26 6.04
CA ILE A 392 11.78 -27.02 7.28
C ILE A 392 11.80 -28.51 6.97
N LYS A 393 12.95 -29.15 7.17
CA LYS A 393 13.15 -30.58 6.95
C LYS A 393 13.05 -31.35 8.27
N GLU A 394 12.42 -32.52 8.21
CA GLU A 394 12.40 -33.48 9.32
C GLU A 394 13.58 -34.44 9.15
N ILE A 395 14.48 -34.47 10.14
CA ILE A 395 15.62 -35.39 10.17
C ILE A 395 15.63 -36.10 11.53
N GLY A 396 15.15 -37.34 11.54
CA GLY A 396 14.94 -38.09 12.78
C GLY A 396 13.89 -37.39 13.67
N LEU A 397 14.28 -37.06 14.90
CA LEU A 397 13.42 -36.37 15.87
C LEU A 397 13.53 -34.84 15.82
N SER A 398 14.50 -34.30 15.08
CA SER A 398 14.74 -32.85 15.00
C SER A 398 14.18 -32.25 13.72
N LEU A 399 13.85 -30.96 13.79
CA LEU A 399 13.56 -30.14 12.62
C LEU A 399 14.77 -29.29 12.28
N ILE A 400 15.05 -29.10 10.98
CA ILE A 400 16.14 -28.25 10.50
C ILE A 400 15.58 -27.22 9.53
N ALA A 401 15.83 -25.94 9.82
CA ALA A 401 15.56 -24.86 8.87
C ALA A 401 16.69 -24.80 7.83
N SER A 402 16.41 -25.29 6.62
CA SER A 402 17.34 -25.26 5.49
C SER A 402 17.18 -23.92 4.75
N VAL A 403 18.27 -23.17 4.62
CA VAL A 403 18.30 -21.88 3.91
C VAL A 403 18.82 -22.10 2.50
N LYS A 404 18.09 -21.60 1.49
CA LYS A 404 18.51 -21.60 0.08
C LYS A 404 18.39 -20.18 -0.46
N GLN A 405 19.45 -19.63 -1.04
CA GLN A 405 19.34 -18.38 -1.81
C GLN A 405 18.65 -18.69 -3.14
N VAL A 406 17.57 -17.97 -3.42
CA VAL A 406 16.77 -18.17 -4.65
C VAL A 406 17.08 -17.11 -5.69
N TRP A 407 17.22 -15.86 -5.27
CA TRP A 407 17.41 -14.73 -6.18
C TRP A 407 18.13 -13.56 -5.50
N SER A 408 18.73 -12.69 -6.31
CA SER A 408 19.26 -11.39 -5.87
C SER A 408 18.24 -10.29 -6.19
N ILE A 409 17.85 -9.53 -5.18
CA ILE A 409 16.86 -8.45 -5.31
C ILE A 409 17.53 -7.11 -5.03
N MET A 410 17.00 -6.04 -5.63
CA MET A 410 17.52 -4.70 -5.39
C MET A 410 17.21 -4.28 -3.96
N PRO A 411 18.21 -3.96 -3.12
CA PRO A 411 18.01 -3.81 -1.69
C PRO A 411 17.15 -2.59 -1.34
N LYS A 412 17.06 -1.56 -2.19
CA LYS A 412 16.32 -0.32 -1.90
C LYS A 412 15.16 -0.04 -2.85
N SER A 413 15.07 -0.75 -3.97
CA SER A 413 14.06 -0.55 -5.01
C SER A 413 13.16 -1.77 -5.23
N SER A 414 13.14 -2.71 -4.28
CA SER A 414 12.23 -3.86 -4.28
C SER A 414 11.21 -3.80 -3.13
N LYS A 415 9.98 -4.29 -3.38
CA LYS A 415 8.90 -4.46 -2.41
C LYS A 415 8.37 -5.88 -2.44
N MET A 416 8.20 -6.51 -1.28
CA MET A 416 7.53 -7.81 -1.18
C MET A 416 6.03 -7.64 -0.93
N PHE A 417 5.24 -8.40 -1.67
CA PHE A 417 3.78 -8.46 -1.60
C PHE A 417 3.33 -9.92 -1.41
N ALA A 418 2.02 -10.20 -1.40
CA ALA A 418 1.53 -11.56 -1.24
C ALA A 418 1.79 -12.40 -2.51
N GLY A 419 2.77 -13.31 -2.47
CA GLY A 419 3.12 -14.15 -3.62
C GLY A 419 3.99 -13.47 -4.69
N LEU A 420 4.44 -12.25 -4.45
CA LEU A 420 5.03 -11.40 -5.49
C LEU A 420 6.11 -10.49 -4.92
N ILE A 421 7.15 -10.23 -5.72
CA ILE A 421 8.13 -9.18 -5.49
C ILE A 421 8.05 -8.21 -6.66
N TYR A 422 7.87 -6.93 -6.38
CA TYR A 422 8.04 -5.87 -7.38
C TYR A 422 9.43 -5.28 -7.22
N SER A 423 10.15 -5.08 -8.33
CA SER A 423 11.47 -4.46 -8.33
C SER A 423 11.56 -3.40 -9.42
N ASP A 424 12.05 -2.21 -9.07
CA ASP A 424 12.50 -1.21 -10.03
C ASP A 424 14.01 -1.36 -10.24
N VAL A 425 14.40 -1.90 -11.40
CA VAL A 425 15.80 -2.08 -11.78
C VAL A 425 16.20 -0.94 -12.71
N LEU A 426 16.69 0.16 -12.11
CA LEU A 426 17.20 1.33 -12.82
C LEU A 426 16.18 1.96 -13.80
N GLY A 427 14.90 2.03 -13.38
CA GLY A 427 13.80 2.59 -14.16
C GLY A 427 12.95 1.53 -14.87
N GLU A 428 13.36 0.27 -14.84
CA GLU A 428 12.64 -0.82 -15.50
C GLU A 428 11.88 -1.67 -14.46
N PRO A 429 10.55 -1.81 -14.58
CA PRO A 429 9.76 -2.58 -13.64
C PRO A 429 9.85 -4.09 -13.92
N PHE A 430 10.12 -4.86 -12.86
CA PHE A 430 10.12 -6.32 -12.87
C PHE A 430 9.17 -6.89 -11.82
N LEU A 431 8.54 -8.01 -12.16
CA LEU A 431 7.78 -8.86 -11.25
C LEU A 431 8.55 -10.16 -11.02
N GLY A 432 8.98 -10.35 -9.78
CA GLY A 432 9.57 -11.57 -9.26
C GLY A 432 8.50 -12.47 -8.64
N ILE A 433 8.31 -13.67 -9.18
CA ILE A 433 7.31 -14.64 -8.71
C ILE A 433 8.06 -15.88 -8.24
N PRO A 434 8.10 -16.15 -6.92
CA PRO A 434 8.62 -17.40 -6.41
C PRO A 434 7.77 -18.57 -6.90
N ILE A 435 8.43 -19.64 -7.31
CA ILE A 435 7.79 -20.89 -7.72
C ILE A 435 8.21 -21.94 -6.67
N PRO A 436 7.35 -22.21 -5.67
CA PRO A 436 7.63 -23.16 -4.61
C PRO A 436 8.01 -24.53 -5.15
N SER A 437 8.86 -25.22 -4.40
CA SER A 437 9.46 -26.49 -4.79
C SER A 437 8.42 -27.60 -5.01
N VAL A 438 8.39 -28.15 -6.22
CA VAL A 438 7.83 -29.49 -6.50
C VAL A 438 9.03 -30.43 -6.63
N ASP A 439 9.06 -31.51 -5.86
CA ASP A 439 10.14 -32.52 -5.85
C ASP A 439 11.56 -31.98 -5.54
N GLY A 440 11.66 -30.95 -4.73
CA GLY A 440 12.94 -30.39 -4.27
C GLY A 440 13.53 -29.28 -5.16
N LYS A 441 12.82 -28.89 -6.23
CA LYS A 441 13.23 -27.83 -7.16
C LYS A 441 12.30 -26.61 -7.05
N SER A 442 12.71 -25.62 -6.26
CA SER A 442 12.14 -24.27 -6.31
C SER A 442 12.71 -23.45 -7.46
N GLY A 443 11.87 -22.61 -8.05
CA GLY A 443 12.21 -21.69 -9.12
C GLY A 443 11.84 -20.24 -8.79
N PHE A 444 12.22 -19.33 -9.67
CA PHE A 444 11.89 -17.91 -9.56
C PHE A 444 11.74 -17.34 -10.96
N ALA A 445 10.55 -16.82 -11.28
CA ALA A 445 10.32 -16.11 -12.52
C ALA A 445 10.57 -14.61 -12.28
N ASN A 446 11.43 -13.99 -13.09
CA ASN A 446 11.70 -12.56 -13.01
C ASN A 446 11.38 -11.91 -14.35
N ILE A 447 10.25 -11.21 -14.41
CA ILE A 447 9.59 -10.84 -15.68
C ILE A 447 9.51 -9.33 -15.77
N LYS A 448 10.04 -8.76 -16.85
CA LYS A 448 9.93 -7.32 -17.14
C LYS A 448 8.50 -6.99 -17.60
N ILE A 449 7.89 -5.96 -17.02
CA ILE A 449 6.52 -5.51 -17.37
C ILE A 449 6.55 -4.03 -17.82
N PRO A 450 6.99 -3.72 -19.05
CA PRO A 450 7.18 -2.35 -19.52
C PRO A 450 5.93 -1.46 -19.40
N GLU A 451 4.73 -2.05 -19.50
CA GLU A 451 3.44 -1.35 -19.47
C GLU A 451 3.20 -0.60 -18.15
N ILE A 452 3.86 -1.03 -17.06
CA ILE A 452 3.71 -0.39 -15.75
C ILE A 452 4.85 0.59 -15.42
N LYS A 453 5.78 0.88 -16.35
CA LYS A 453 6.98 1.70 -16.09
C LYS A 453 6.67 3.09 -15.53
N SER A 454 5.63 3.75 -16.03
CA SER A 454 5.24 5.08 -15.57
C SER A 454 4.34 5.08 -14.32
N PHE A 455 4.07 3.92 -13.75
CA PHE A 455 3.16 3.77 -12.60
C PHE A 455 3.93 3.50 -11.32
N LYS A 456 3.42 4.03 -10.21
CA LYS A 456 3.82 3.60 -8.88
C LYS A 456 3.03 2.36 -8.49
N VAL A 457 3.71 1.26 -8.18
CA VAL A 457 3.06 0.06 -7.62
C VAL A 457 2.77 0.27 -6.14
N VAL A 458 1.48 0.30 -5.80
CA VAL A 458 0.96 0.54 -4.45
C VAL A 458 0.79 -0.78 -3.71
N GLU A 459 0.18 -1.76 -4.36
CA GLU A 459 -0.13 -3.07 -3.80
C GLU A 459 -0.10 -4.14 -4.90
N GLY A 460 0.12 -5.39 -4.52
CA GLY A 460 0.06 -6.52 -5.44
C GLY A 460 -0.25 -7.83 -4.75
N LYS A 461 -0.72 -8.80 -5.52
CA LYS A 461 -0.80 -10.20 -5.10
C LYS A 461 -0.68 -11.11 -6.31
N ASN A 462 0.07 -12.21 -6.16
CA ASN A 462 0.05 -13.32 -7.10
C ASN A 462 -0.64 -14.54 -6.46
N ASP A 463 -1.51 -15.20 -7.21
CA ASP A 463 -2.09 -16.48 -6.86
C ASP A 463 -2.33 -17.32 -8.12
N ASN A 464 -1.60 -18.44 -8.23
CA ASN A 464 -1.66 -19.42 -9.31
C ASN A 464 -1.66 -18.78 -10.72
N ARG A 465 -0.53 -18.14 -11.08
CA ARG A 465 -0.26 -17.50 -12.39
C ARG A 465 -1.12 -16.28 -12.73
N ILE A 466 -1.97 -15.82 -11.81
CA ILE A 466 -2.61 -14.52 -11.90
C ILE A 466 -1.94 -13.57 -10.92
N CYS A 467 -1.51 -12.42 -11.43
CA CYS A 467 -1.04 -11.30 -10.63
C CYS A 467 -2.03 -10.14 -10.77
N VAL A 468 -2.44 -9.56 -9.64
CA VAL A 468 -3.25 -8.34 -9.61
C VAL A 468 -2.45 -7.26 -8.90
N LEU A 469 -2.29 -6.12 -9.56
CA LEU A 469 -1.60 -4.94 -9.04
C LEU A 469 -2.57 -3.78 -8.90
N ILE A 470 -2.40 -3.00 -7.84
CA ILE A 470 -2.93 -1.64 -7.75
C ILE A 470 -1.80 -0.68 -8.08
N LEU A 471 -2.02 0.07 -9.16
CA LEU A 471 -1.10 1.03 -9.72
C LEU A 471 -1.63 2.44 -9.48
N TYR A 472 -0.72 3.40 -9.39
CA TYR A 472 -1.05 4.81 -9.26
C TYR A 472 -0.28 5.64 -10.28
N LYS A 473 -0.98 6.53 -10.98
CA LYS A 473 -0.41 7.49 -11.93
C LYS A 473 -1.39 8.63 -12.18
N ASP A 474 -0.90 9.86 -12.21
CA ASP A 474 -1.71 11.05 -12.55
C ASP A 474 -3.05 11.08 -11.79
N ASP A 475 -3.01 10.75 -10.50
CA ASP A 475 -4.13 10.82 -9.53
C ASP A 475 -5.25 9.81 -9.69
N LEU A 476 -5.03 8.86 -10.57
CA LEU A 476 -5.92 7.76 -10.78
C LEU A 476 -5.27 6.50 -10.24
N TYR A 477 -6.08 5.69 -9.57
CA TYR A 477 -5.71 4.31 -9.31
C TYR A 477 -6.12 3.48 -10.52
N TYR A 478 -5.29 2.49 -10.82
CA TYR A 478 -5.52 1.52 -11.88
C TYR A 478 -5.37 0.13 -11.30
N ARG A 479 -6.11 -0.83 -11.84
CA ARG A 479 -5.90 -2.25 -11.55
C ARG A 479 -5.33 -2.91 -12.77
N ALA A 480 -4.12 -3.45 -12.67
CA ALA A 480 -3.58 -4.35 -13.68
C ALA A 480 -3.83 -5.79 -13.26
N ILE A 481 -4.43 -6.59 -14.15
CA ILE A 481 -4.51 -8.04 -14.03
C ILE A 481 -3.57 -8.63 -15.08
N ILE A 482 -2.57 -9.37 -14.61
CA ILE A 482 -1.54 -9.99 -15.43
C ILE A 482 -1.70 -11.51 -15.31
N LYS A 483 -1.87 -12.18 -16.45
CA LYS A 483 -2.01 -13.63 -16.55
C LYS A 483 -0.75 -14.19 -17.21
N PHE A 484 -0.09 -15.13 -16.54
CA PHE A 484 1.11 -15.79 -17.05
C PHE A 484 0.79 -17.15 -17.66
N ASN A 485 1.55 -17.55 -18.69
CA ASN A 485 1.57 -18.93 -19.15
C ASN A 485 2.26 -19.84 -18.09
N LYS A 486 2.29 -21.16 -18.33
CA LYS A 486 2.67 -22.15 -17.30
C LYS A 486 4.12 -22.02 -16.83
N ASP A 487 5.02 -21.62 -17.72
CA ASP A 487 6.46 -21.46 -17.52
C ASP A 487 6.87 -20.00 -17.28
N TYR A 488 5.91 -19.07 -17.22
CA TYR A 488 6.14 -17.63 -17.02
C TYR A 488 6.98 -16.96 -18.12
N SER A 489 7.06 -17.56 -19.32
CA SER A 489 7.75 -16.98 -20.47
C SER A 489 6.93 -15.92 -21.21
N GLU A 490 5.60 -15.99 -21.10
CA GLU A 490 4.66 -15.04 -21.71
C GLU A 490 3.61 -14.57 -20.70
N TYR A 491 3.09 -13.36 -20.93
CA TYR A 491 1.98 -12.81 -20.16
C TYR A 491 0.98 -12.04 -21.02
N LYS A 492 -0.25 -11.93 -20.51
CA LYS A 492 -1.29 -11.02 -20.98
C LYS A 492 -1.61 -10.05 -19.86
N ILE A 493 -1.79 -8.77 -20.17
CA ILE A 493 -2.13 -7.73 -19.20
C ILE A 493 -3.42 -7.02 -19.60
N ARG A 494 -4.29 -6.76 -18.62
CA ARG A 494 -5.46 -5.89 -18.75
C ARG A 494 -5.42 -4.84 -17.65
N ILE A 495 -5.47 -3.56 -18.02
CA ILE A 495 -5.45 -2.43 -17.09
C ILE A 495 -6.83 -1.77 -17.05
N SER A 496 -7.45 -1.78 -15.87
CA SER A 496 -8.67 -1.00 -15.57
C SER A 496 -8.28 0.38 -15.05
N HIS A 497 -8.96 1.42 -15.53
CA HIS A 497 -8.62 2.81 -15.28
C HIS A 497 -9.59 3.44 -14.27
N ASP A 498 -9.13 4.47 -13.56
CA ASP A 498 -9.90 5.24 -12.56
C ASP A 498 -10.75 4.36 -11.63
N ILE A 499 -10.06 3.43 -10.96
CA ILE A 499 -10.68 2.65 -9.90
C ILE A 499 -10.62 3.44 -8.58
N GLY A 500 -11.57 3.20 -7.69
CA GLY A 500 -11.38 3.52 -6.27
C GLY A 500 -10.22 2.69 -5.71
N TYR A 501 -9.51 3.23 -4.72
CA TYR A 501 -8.49 2.46 -4.04
C TYR A 501 -9.13 1.39 -3.15
N SER A 502 -8.88 0.11 -3.47
CA SER A 502 -9.30 -1.05 -2.68
C SER A 502 -8.14 -2.06 -2.60
N PRO A 503 -7.95 -2.73 -1.46
CA PRO A 503 -7.00 -3.84 -1.34
C PRO A 503 -7.23 -4.92 -2.40
N VAL A 504 -6.15 -5.63 -2.72
CA VAL A 504 -6.23 -6.71 -3.71
C VAL A 504 -6.98 -7.91 -3.11
N ASN A 505 -8.22 -8.10 -3.53
CA ASN A 505 -9.11 -9.14 -3.02
C ASN A 505 -9.50 -10.14 -4.12
N PHE A 506 -8.62 -11.12 -4.35
CA PHE A 506 -8.88 -12.23 -5.27
C PHE A 506 -8.23 -13.53 -4.80
N VAL A 507 -8.71 -14.65 -5.31
CA VAL A 507 -8.12 -15.98 -5.17
C VAL A 507 -8.20 -16.73 -6.49
N THR A 508 -7.26 -17.64 -6.72
CA THR A 508 -7.30 -18.58 -7.84
C THR A 508 -7.37 -20.01 -7.32
N LEU A 509 -8.48 -20.69 -7.60
CA LEU A 509 -8.77 -22.06 -7.19
C LEU A 509 -7.83 -23.07 -7.87
N ASP A 510 -7.78 -24.30 -7.35
CA ASP A 510 -6.89 -25.35 -7.87
C ASP A 510 -7.22 -25.77 -9.32
N ASN A 511 -8.48 -25.60 -9.73
CA ASN A 511 -8.92 -25.83 -11.10
C ASN A 511 -8.60 -24.66 -12.05
N GLY A 512 -7.95 -23.60 -11.56
CA GLY A 512 -7.54 -22.44 -12.34
C GLY A 512 -8.61 -21.36 -12.51
N ILE A 513 -9.77 -21.47 -11.85
CA ILE A 513 -10.75 -20.38 -11.82
C ILE A 513 -10.30 -19.33 -10.81
N SER A 514 -10.24 -18.09 -11.24
CA SER A 514 -9.97 -16.92 -10.41
C SER A 514 -11.27 -16.18 -10.11
N VAL A 515 -11.42 -15.76 -8.85
CA VAL A 515 -12.55 -14.98 -8.35
C VAL A 515 -11.97 -13.71 -7.72
N LEU A 516 -12.46 -12.56 -8.15
CA LEU A 516 -12.03 -11.24 -7.70
C LEU A 516 -13.24 -10.41 -7.29
N ILE A 517 -13.20 -9.76 -6.12
CA ILE A 517 -14.16 -8.72 -5.74
C ILE A 517 -13.53 -7.36 -6.02
N ASN A 518 -14.18 -6.55 -6.84
CA ASN A 518 -13.67 -5.24 -7.24
C ASN A 518 -14.23 -4.09 -6.40
N GLU A 519 -13.73 -2.88 -6.64
CA GLU A 519 -14.09 -1.62 -5.97
C GLU A 519 -15.54 -1.15 -6.23
N ARG A 520 -16.28 -1.91 -7.04
CA ARG A 520 -17.68 -1.66 -7.39
C ARG A 520 -18.61 -2.68 -6.74
N ASN A 521 -18.11 -3.50 -5.81
CA ASN A 521 -18.81 -4.63 -5.19
C ASN A 521 -19.31 -5.65 -6.23
N GLN A 522 -18.53 -5.89 -7.28
CA GLN A 522 -18.82 -6.89 -8.30
C GLN A 522 -17.84 -8.06 -8.18
N VAL A 523 -18.34 -9.27 -8.42
CA VAL A 523 -17.53 -10.48 -8.52
C VAL A 523 -17.14 -10.67 -9.98
N GLU A 524 -15.86 -10.57 -10.28
CA GLU A 524 -15.31 -10.98 -11.58
C GLU A 524 -14.75 -12.41 -11.48
N ILE A 525 -15.20 -13.27 -12.39
CA ILE A 525 -14.80 -14.67 -12.49
C ILE A 525 -14.13 -14.89 -13.85
N PHE A 526 -12.90 -15.39 -13.84
CA PHE A 526 -12.11 -15.61 -15.04
C PHE A 526 -11.17 -16.80 -14.85
N SER A 527 -10.53 -17.26 -15.92
CA SER A 527 -9.60 -18.41 -15.85
C SER A 527 -8.14 -17.96 -15.88
N ASN A 528 -7.28 -18.71 -15.20
CA ASN A 528 -5.83 -18.65 -15.34
C ASN A 528 -5.30 -19.44 -16.55
N ASP A 529 -6.18 -20.04 -17.34
CA ASP A 529 -5.82 -20.58 -18.65
C ASP A 529 -5.43 -19.42 -19.57
N PHE A 530 -4.20 -19.51 -20.08
CA PHE A 530 -3.57 -18.49 -20.90
C PHE A 530 -4.33 -18.25 -22.21
N GLN A 531 -5.00 -19.28 -22.73
CA GLN A 531 -5.77 -19.19 -23.98
C GLN A 531 -7.20 -18.68 -23.79
N ASN A 532 -7.69 -18.63 -22.54
CA ASN A 532 -9.08 -18.25 -22.25
C ASN A 532 -9.18 -16.84 -21.64
N ASP A 533 -9.56 -15.86 -22.45
CA ASP A 533 -9.71 -14.46 -22.00
C ASP A 533 -11.14 -14.08 -21.61
N LYS A 534 -12.04 -15.06 -21.50
CA LYS A 534 -13.41 -14.80 -21.03
C LYS A 534 -13.41 -14.44 -19.56
N SER A 535 -14.12 -13.37 -19.22
CA SER A 535 -14.48 -13.05 -17.84
C SER A 535 -15.99 -12.81 -17.73
N ASN A 536 -16.55 -13.26 -16.61
CA ASN A 536 -17.94 -13.03 -16.24
C ASN A 536 -17.96 -12.10 -15.03
N VAL A 537 -18.76 -11.04 -15.10
CA VAL A 537 -18.94 -10.11 -13.99
C VAL A 537 -20.36 -10.27 -13.46
N VAL A 538 -20.47 -10.55 -12.16
CA VAL A 538 -21.74 -10.71 -11.45
C VAL A 538 -21.85 -9.60 -10.41
N GLN A 539 -23.00 -8.94 -10.35
CA GLN A 539 -23.32 -7.98 -9.31
C GLN A 539 -24.44 -8.57 -8.43
N ASP A 540 -24.20 -8.63 -7.13
CA ASP A 540 -25.17 -9.13 -6.16
C ASP A 540 -25.10 -8.25 -4.88
N PRO A 541 -26.20 -7.65 -4.41
CA PRO A 541 -26.33 -6.92 -3.14
C PRO A 541 -25.68 -7.55 -1.92
N ASP A 542 -25.61 -8.88 -1.85
CA ASP A 542 -25.00 -9.59 -0.74
C ASP A 542 -23.48 -9.54 -0.80
N ILE A 543 -22.88 -9.20 -1.95
CA ILE A 543 -21.44 -9.08 -2.13
C ILE A 543 -20.99 -7.64 -1.85
N ASP A 544 -19.91 -7.52 -1.10
CA ASP A 544 -19.19 -6.25 -0.95
C ASP A 544 -17.71 -6.44 -0.63
N GLU A 545 -16.94 -5.35 -0.70
CA GLU A 545 -15.51 -5.30 -0.42
C GLU A 545 -15.10 -5.68 1.01
N SER A 546 -16.06 -5.78 1.96
CA SER A 546 -15.77 -6.25 3.31
C SER A 546 -15.54 -7.77 3.36
N MET A 547 -16.02 -8.51 2.36
CA MET A 547 -15.76 -9.94 2.20
C MET A 547 -14.32 -10.17 1.76
N LYS A 548 -13.55 -10.95 2.52
CA LYS A 548 -12.16 -11.29 2.15
C LYS A 548 -12.11 -12.69 1.58
N LEU A 549 -11.78 -12.78 0.28
CA LEU A 549 -11.75 -14.05 -0.43
C LEU A 549 -10.60 -14.93 0.08
N CYS A 550 -10.93 -16.19 0.32
CA CYS A 550 -9.99 -17.28 0.58
C CYS A 550 -10.43 -18.53 -0.19
N LYS A 551 -9.64 -19.61 -0.11
CA LYS A 551 -9.91 -20.84 -0.86
C LYS A 551 -9.60 -22.08 -0.05
N GLU A 552 -10.33 -23.14 -0.36
CA GLU A 552 -10.08 -24.50 0.10
C GLU A 552 -10.19 -25.44 -1.12
N GLY A 553 -9.06 -25.65 -1.79
CA GLY A 553 -8.98 -26.38 -3.05
C GLY A 553 -9.79 -25.72 -4.17
N ILE A 554 -10.89 -26.36 -4.57
CA ILE A 554 -11.83 -25.84 -5.58
C ILE A 554 -13.00 -25.03 -5.00
N LYS A 555 -13.06 -24.86 -3.67
CA LYS A 555 -14.11 -24.08 -3.02
C LYS A 555 -13.69 -22.62 -2.89
N THR A 556 -14.59 -21.72 -3.32
CA THR A 556 -14.46 -20.30 -3.00
C THR A 556 -15.05 -20.06 -1.62
N LEU A 557 -14.24 -19.49 -0.74
CA LEU A 557 -14.62 -19.12 0.61
C LEU A 557 -14.45 -17.61 0.77
N PHE A 558 -15.09 -17.05 1.79
CA PHE A 558 -14.73 -15.73 2.26
C PHE A 558 -14.92 -15.63 3.77
N TYR A 559 -14.22 -14.70 4.40
CA TYR A 559 -14.49 -14.34 5.78
C TYR A 559 -14.88 -12.86 5.87
N ARG A 560 -15.69 -12.56 6.88
CA ARG A 560 -16.09 -11.19 7.23
C ARG A 560 -16.27 -11.14 8.74
N ALA A 561 -15.64 -10.16 9.38
CA ALA A 561 -15.56 -10.08 10.84
C ALA A 561 -15.08 -11.41 11.43
N ASP A 562 -15.83 -12.02 12.33
CA ASP A 562 -15.50 -13.24 13.08
C ASP A 562 -15.95 -14.54 12.40
N SER A 563 -16.53 -14.46 11.19
CA SER A 563 -17.24 -15.59 10.58
C SER A 563 -16.70 -15.96 9.20
N LEU A 564 -16.62 -17.27 8.94
CA LEU A 564 -16.15 -17.88 7.69
C LEU A 564 -17.35 -18.47 6.93
N TYR A 565 -17.40 -18.22 5.63
CA TYR A 565 -18.51 -18.58 4.75
C TYR A 565 -18.02 -19.31 3.50
N SER A 566 -18.85 -20.23 2.98
CA SER A 566 -18.73 -20.71 1.60
C SER A 566 -19.66 -19.93 0.70
N ILE A 567 -19.21 -19.65 -0.52
CA ILE A 567 -20.00 -19.01 -1.57
C ILE A 567 -20.03 -19.86 -2.83
N ASN A 568 -21.23 -20.11 -3.36
CA ASN A 568 -21.43 -20.83 -4.61
C ASN A 568 -22.42 -20.09 -5.51
N ILE A 569 -22.22 -20.12 -6.83
CA ILE A 569 -23.23 -19.65 -7.78
C ILE A 569 -24.41 -20.64 -7.74
N LYS A 570 -25.64 -20.14 -7.58
CA LYS A 570 -26.83 -20.98 -7.71
C LYS A 570 -26.89 -21.53 -9.13
N ARG A 571 -26.96 -22.85 -9.25
CA ARG A 571 -27.25 -23.49 -10.54
C ARG A 571 -28.71 -23.16 -10.87
N SER A 572 -28.91 -22.44 -11.97
CA SER A 572 -30.23 -22.22 -12.58
C SER A 572 -30.86 -23.52 -13.02
#